data_AF-A0A5C1E9G6-F1
#
_entry.id   AF-A0A5C1E9G6-F1
#
_cell.length_a   1.000
_cell.length_b   1.000
_cell.length_c   1.000
_cell.angle_alpha   90.00
_cell.angle_beta   90.00
_cell.angle_gamma   90.00
#
_symmetry.space_group_name_H-M   'P 1'
#
loop_
_entity.id
_entity.type
_entity.pdbx_description
1 polymer ?
#
loop_
_entity_poly.entity_id
_entity_poly.type
_entity_poly.pdbx_seq_one_letter_code
_entity_poly.pdbx_strand_id
1 'polypeptide(L)'
;MTIFVRNGRRFNIHAPQEIDGVLYPSFVDPELRAALGILEVDVPERESEETHFVQELDEAPFVINTPKPADMVFQSKTSKVQAQRAAAYREEADPLFFKAQRGDATMDDWLAKVAEIKARFPDPLPE
;
A
#
# COMPACT_ATOMS: atom_id res chain seq x y z
N MET A 1 -9.18 -0.37 -12.97
CA MET A 1 -8.34 0.48 -13.86
C MET A 1 -8.02 -0.39 -15.07
N THR A 2 -8.26 0.08 -16.29
CA THR A 2 -8.09 -0.75 -17.49
C THR A 2 -6.79 -0.38 -18.19
N ILE A 3 -6.03 -1.37 -18.63
CA ILE A 3 -4.83 -1.15 -19.43
C ILE A 3 -4.94 -1.88 -20.76
N PHE A 4 -4.19 -1.42 -21.75
CA PHE A 4 -4.13 -2.03 -23.07
C PHE A 4 -2.79 -2.71 -23.25
N VAL A 5 -2.80 -3.87 -23.90
CA VAL A 5 -1.61 -4.71 -24.04
C VAL A 5 -1.50 -5.21 -25.47
N ARG A 6 -0.29 -5.17 -26.03
CA ARG A 6 0.03 -5.76 -27.33
C ARG A 6 1.34 -6.53 -27.19
N ASN A 7 1.39 -7.78 -27.66
CA ASN A 7 2.57 -8.66 -27.57
C ASN A 7 3.14 -8.78 -26.13
N GLY A 8 2.26 -8.86 -25.13
CA GLY A 8 2.65 -8.98 -23.72
C GLY A 8 3.17 -7.68 -23.07
N ARG A 9 3.15 -6.54 -23.77
CA ARG A 9 3.61 -5.25 -23.23
C ARG A 9 2.48 -4.25 -23.14
N ARG A 10 2.54 -3.37 -22.12
CA ARG A 10 1.63 -2.23 -21.99
C ARG A 10 1.69 -1.37 -23.26
N PHE A 11 0.52 -1.03 -23.75
CA PHE A 11 0.30 -0.31 -24.99
C PHE A 11 -0.47 0.97 -24.69
N ASN A 12 0.05 2.12 -25.11
CA ASN A 12 -0.63 3.39 -24.90
C ASN A 12 -1.53 3.69 -26.10
N ILE A 13 -2.85 3.62 -25.90
CA ILE A 13 -3.83 3.84 -26.97
C ILE A 13 -3.99 5.31 -27.38
N HIS A 14 -3.50 6.25 -26.58
CA HIS A 14 -3.63 7.68 -26.86
C HIS A 14 -2.40 8.26 -27.57
N ALA A 15 -1.30 7.52 -27.62
CA ALA A 15 -0.09 7.95 -28.29
C ALA A 15 -0.11 7.49 -29.76
N PRO A 16 0.38 8.33 -30.70
CA PRO A 16 0.63 7.88 -32.06
C PRO A 16 1.70 6.80 -32.07
N GLN A 17 1.50 5.74 -32.85
CA GLN A 17 2.45 4.64 -32.99
C GLN A 17 2.52 4.18 -34.45
N GLU A 18 3.72 3.79 -34.87
CA GLU A 18 3.93 3.12 -36.14
C GLU A 18 3.85 1.61 -35.95
N ILE A 19 3.00 0.96 -36.75
CA ILE A 19 2.79 -0.49 -36.72
C ILE A 19 2.84 -0.99 -38.16
N ASP A 20 3.76 -1.91 -38.44
CA ASP A 20 3.95 -2.53 -39.76
C ASP A 20 4.11 -1.49 -40.89
N GLY A 21 4.80 -0.37 -40.61
CA GLY A 21 5.04 0.73 -41.55
C GLY A 21 3.88 1.71 -41.72
N VAL A 22 2.79 1.56 -40.95
CA VAL A 22 1.65 2.47 -40.95
C VAL A 22 1.64 3.28 -39.66
N LEU A 23 1.64 4.61 -39.78
CA LEU A 23 1.53 5.52 -38.65
C LEU A 23 0.06 5.71 -38.27
N TYR A 24 -0.31 5.24 -37.08
CA TYR A 24 -1.63 5.45 -36.50
C TYR A 24 -1.57 6.60 -35.51
N PRO A 25 -2.50 7.58 -35.57
CA PRO A 25 -2.51 8.71 -34.65
C PRO A 25 -2.98 8.34 -33.24
N SER A 26 -3.86 7.35 -33.11
CA SER A 26 -4.34 6.79 -31.85
C SER A 26 -5.03 5.43 -32.08
N PHE A 27 -5.36 4.74 -31.00
CA PHE A 27 -6.00 3.42 -30.98
C PHE A 27 -7.23 3.41 -30.07
N VAL A 28 -7.97 4.53 -30.02
CA VAL A 28 -9.18 4.64 -29.20
C VAL A 28 -10.28 3.71 -29.73
N ASP A 29 -10.34 3.52 -31.05
CA ASP A 29 -11.30 2.64 -31.72
C ASP A 29 -11.11 1.17 -31.29
N PRO A 30 -12.14 0.53 -30.69
CA PRO A 30 -12.10 -0.88 -30.30
C PRO A 30 -11.87 -1.85 -31.47
N GLU A 31 -12.43 -1.58 -32.66
CA GLU A 31 -12.31 -2.49 -33.80
C GLU A 31 -10.88 -2.51 -34.34
N LEU A 32 -10.26 -1.33 -34.43
CA LEU A 32 -8.85 -1.17 -34.77
C LEU A 32 -7.94 -1.88 -33.76
N ARG A 33 -8.25 -1.76 -32.46
CA ARG A 33 -7.50 -2.45 -31.39
C ARG A 33 -7.56 -3.96 -31.55
N ALA A 34 -8.75 -4.52 -31.73
CA ALA A 34 -8.95 -5.95 -31.93
C ALA A 34 -8.22 -6.45 -33.18
N ALA A 35 -8.29 -5.72 -34.29
CA ALA A 35 -7.62 -6.08 -35.55
C ALA A 35 -6.09 -6.10 -35.43
N LEU A 36 -5.50 -5.24 -34.59
CA LEU A 36 -4.06 -5.13 -34.37
C LEU A 36 -3.54 -5.99 -33.20
N GLY A 37 -4.41 -6.80 -32.60
CA GLY A 37 -4.09 -7.65 -31.45
C GLY A 37 -3.82 -6.87 -30.16
N ILE A 38 -4.39 -5.67 -30.02
CA ILE A 38 -4.35 -4.88 -28.79
C ILE A 38 -5.53 -5.34 -27.92
N LEU A 39 -5.20 -5.94 -26.78
CA LEU A 39 -6.17 -6.45 -25.83
C LEU A 39 -6.44 -5.42 -24.74
N GLU A 40 -7.71 -5.25 -24.40
CA GLU A 40 -8.16 -4.51 -23.23
C GLU A 40 -8.19 -5.47 -22.04
N VAL A 41 -7.44 -5.13 -21.00
CA VAL A 41 -7.29 -5.96 -19.80
C VAL A 41 -7.71 -5.13 -18.59
N ASP A 42 -8.71 -5.62 -17.88
CA ASP A 42 -9.06 -5.07 -16.57
C ASP A 42 -7.98 -5.44 -15.58
N VAL A 43 -7.27 -4.42 -15.08
CA VAL A 43 -6.32 -4.63 -13.98
C VAL A 43 -7.15 -4.72 -12.71
N PRO A 44 -7.02 -5.82 -11.95
CA PRO A 44 -7.67 -5.92 -10.65
C PRO A 44 -7.24 -4.72 -9.80
N GLU A 45 -8.15 -4.27 -8.94
CA GLU A 45 -7.84 -3.20 -8.00
C GLU A 45 -6.63 -3.62 -7.15
N ARG A 46 -5.72 -2.68 -6.91
CA ARG A 46 -4.51 -2.96 -6.14
C ARG A 46 -4.93 -3.27 -4.71
N GLU A 47 -4.85 -4.54 -4.34
CA GLU A 47 -4.98 -5.00 -2.96
C GLU A 47 -3.95 -4.29 -2.07
N SER A 48 -4.28 -4.11 -0.79
CA SER A 48 -3.40 -3.43 0.15
C SER A 48 -2.03 -4.11 0.23
N GLU A 49 -0.95 -3.33 0.11
CA GLU A 49 0.42 -3.81 0.31
C GLU A 49 0.64 -4.36 1.72
N GLU A 50 -0.23 -4.06 2.68
CA GLU A 50 -0.17 -4.64 4.03
C GLU A 50 -0.54 -6.13 4.03
N THR A 51 -1.43 -6.58 3.14
CA THR A 51 -1.97 -7.95 3.12
C THR A 51 -1.49 -8.79 1.94
N HIS A 52 -1.03 -8.16 0.86
CA HIS A 52 -0.59 -8.84 -0.35
C HIS A 52 0.83 -8.42 -0.76
N PHE A 53 1.58 -9.37 -1.31
CA PHE A 53 2.74 -9.07 -2.14
C PHE A 53 2.22 -8.57 -3.48
N VAL A 54 2.66 -7.37 -3.87
CA VAL A 54 2.33 -6.74 -5.13
C VAL A 54 3.54 -6.83 -6.03
N GLN A 55 3.44 -7.56 -7.14
CA GLN A 55 4.52 -7.72 -8.10
C GLN A 55 4.10 -7.18 -9.47
N GLU A 56 4.83 -6.16 -9.94
CA GLU A 56 4.79 -5.74 -11.34
C GLU A 56 5.86 -6.52 -12.12
N LEU A 57 5.43 -7.32 -13.09
CA LEU A 57 6.32 -8.01 -14.02
C LEU A 57 6.26 -7.31 -15.37
N ASP A 58 7.42 -7.04 -15.98
CA ASP A 58 7.51 -6.35 -17.27
C ASP A 58 6.78 -7.09 -18.41
N GLU A 59 6.70 -8.42 -18.30
CA GLU A 59 6.04 -9.29 -19.28
C GLU A 59 4.57 -9.57 -18.94
N ALA A 60 4.10 -9.17 -17.76
CA ALA A 60 2.73 -9.43 -17.33
C ALA A 60 1.82 -8.24 -17.68
N PRO A 61 0.65 -8.51 -18.30
CA PRO A 61 -0.34 -7.50 -18.58
C PRO A 61 -1.09 -7.00 -17.33
N PHE A 62 -0.80 -7.53 -16.15
CA PHE A 62 -1.45 -7.15 -14.90
C PHE A 62 -0.50 -7.31 -13.72
N VAL A 63 -0.89 -6.71 -12.60
CA VAL A 63 -0.20 -6.81 -11.33
C VAL A 63 -0.56 -8.14 -10.66
N ILE A 64 0.45 -8.90 -10.23
CA ILE A 64 0.22 -10.14 -9.48
C ILE A 64 0.09 -9.79 -8.00
N ASN A 65 -1.06 -10.13 -7.42
CA ASN A 65 -1.33 -10.00 -5.99
C ASN A 65 -1.30 -11.39 -5.35
N THR A 66 -0.31 -11.64 -4.51
CA THR A 66 -0.19 -12.90 -3.76
C THR A 66 -0.45 -12.62 -2.29
N PRO A 67 -1.39 -13.28 -1.61
CA PRO A 67 -1.66 -13.04 -0.20
C PRO A 67 -0.40 -13.34 0.63
N LYS A 68 -0.07 -12.45 1.56
CA LYS A 68 1.00 -12.68 2.51
C LYS A 68 0.57 -13.76 3.52
N PRO A 69 1.51 -14.55 4.05
CA PRO A 69 1.18 -15.49 5.13
C PRO A 69 0.65 -14.73 6.35
N ALA A 70 -0.35 -15.30 7.03
CA ALA A 70 -1.04 -14.67 8.16
C ALA A 70 -0.06 -14.17 9.24
N ASP A 71 0.97 -14.98 9.57
CA ASP A 71 2.00 -14.61 10.53
C ASP A 71 2.75 -13.32 10.14
N MET A 72 3.02 -13.11 8.85
CA MET A 72 3.72 -11.91 8.36
C MET A 72 2.81 -10.68 8.42
N VAL A 73 1.52 -10.84 8.10
CA VAL A 73 0.53 -9.77 8.23
C VAL A 73 0.35 -9.39 9.70
N PHE A 74 0.28 -10.39 10.59
CA PHE A 74 0.19 -10.15 12.03
C PHE A 74 1.44 -9.46 12.59
N GLN A 75 2.63 -9.90 12.18
CA GLN A 75 3.89 -9.26 12.57
C GLN A 75 3.96 -7.81 12.08
N SER A 76 3.59 -7.53 10.84
CA SER A 76 3.62 -6.17 10.29
C SER A 76 2.67 -5.24 11.04
N LYS A 77 1.43 -5.69 11.31
CA LYS A 77 0.45 -4.97 12.15
C LYS A 77 1.03 -4.69 13.54
N THR A 78 1.64 -5.69 14.15
CA THR A 78 2.25 -5.58 15.50
C THR A 78 3.39 -4.56 15.51
N SER A 79 4.33 -4.66 14.55
CA SER A 79 5.45 -3.72 14.44
C SER A 79 4.99 -2.29 14.19
N LYS A 80 3.93 -2.09 13.39
CA LYS A 80 3.34 -0.76 13.15
C LYS A 80 2.78 -0.14 14.42
N VAL A 81 1.97 -0.90 15.18
CA VAL A 81 1.43 -0.46 16.47
C VAL A 81 2.54 -0.14 17.46
N GLN A 82 3.57 -0.99 17.55
CA GLN A 82 4.71 -0.76 18.43
C GLN A 82 5.49 0.51 18.07
N ALA A 83 5.71 0.77 16.78
CA ALA A 83 6.37 1.99 16.31
C ALA A 83 5.57 3.24 16.66
N GLN A 84 4.24 3.21 16.46
CA GLN A 84 3.35 4.32 16.82
C GLN A 84 3.33 4.58 18.33
N ARG A 85 3.22 3.52 19.14
CA ARG A 85 3.33 3.63 20.61
C ARG A 85 4.66 4.21 21.04
N ALA A 86 5.77 3.74 20.46
CA ALA A 86 7.11 4.20 20.81
C ALA A 86 7.32 5.69 20.47
N ALA A 87 6.79 6.16 19.35
CA ALA A 87 6.80 7.58 19.01
C ALA A 87 5.98 8.39 20.02
N ALA A 88 4.76 7.96 20.32
CA ALA A 88 3.88 8.62 21.28
C ALA A 88 4.45 8.65 22.70
N TYR A 89 5.10 7.58 23.17
CA TYR A 89 5.76 7.59 24.47
C TYR A 89 6.85 8.66 24.53
N ARG A 90 7.72 8.71 23.51
CA ARG A 90 8.79 9.69 23.43
C ARG A 90 8.29 11.13 23.42
N GLU A 91 7.21 11.39 22.71
CA GLU A 91 6.67 12.74 22.52
C GLU A 91 5.77 13.20 23.67
N GLU A 92 5.00 12.28 24.26
CA GLU A 92 3.90 12.65 25.18
C GLU A 92 4.10 12.14 26.62
N ALA A 93 4.52 10.88 26.80
CA ALA A 93 4.60 10.27 28.12
C ALA A 93 5.94 10.51 28.82
N ASP A 94 7.06 10.32 28.12
CA ASP A 94 8.40 10.45 28.68
C ASP A 94 8.66 11.85 29.26
N PRO A 95 8.23 12.97 28.64
CA PRO A 95 8.35 14.29 29.25
C PRO A 95 7.61 14.43 30.59
N LEU A 96 6.46 13.76 30.75
CA LEU A 96 5.70 13.75 32.00
C LEU A 96 6.43 12.94 33.07
N PHE A 97 7.02 11.81 32.71
CA PHE A 97 7.82 11.02 33.63
C PHE A 97 8.99 11.82 34.20
N PHE A 98 9.74 12.52 33.34
CA PHE A 98 10.85 13.38 33.79
C PHE A 98 10.40 14.58 34.63
N LYS A 99 9.23 15.15 34.33
CA LYS A 99 8.63 16.22 35.17
C LYS A 99 8.21 15.67 36.53
N ALA A 100 7.60 14.49 36.57
CA ALA A 100 7.16 13.85 37.80
C ALA A 100 8.34 13.54 38.73
N GLN A 101 9.48 13.10 38.19
CA GLN A 101 10.70 12.89 38.97
C GLN A 101 11.24 14.17 39.64
N ARG A 102 10.94 15.34 39.08
CA ARG A 102 11.33 16.65 39.64
C ARG A 102 10.25 17.30 40.52
N GLY A 103 9.07 16.68 40.62
CA GLY A 103 7.91 17.24 41.32
C GLY A 103 7.11 18.26 40.51
N ASP A 104 7.39 18.41 39.21
CA ASP A 104 6.69 19.33 38.29
C ASP A 104 5.40 18.71 37.70
N ALA A 105 5.17 17.41 37.94
CA ALA A 105 3.98 16.65 37.57
C ALA A 105 3.79 15.50 38.56
N THR A 106 2.70 14.73 38.44
CA THR A 106 2.50 13.53 39.27
C THR A 106 2.83 12.25 38.49
N MET A 107 3.14 11.17 39.21
CA MET A 107 3.28 9.85 38.59
C MET A 107 1.95 9.37 37.98
N ASP A 108 0.82 9.77 38.57
CA ASP A 108 -0.52 9.46 38.06
C ASP A 108 -0.78 10.12 36.70
N ASP A 109 -0.32 11.35 36.48
CA ASP A 109 -0.43 12.03 35.17
C ASP A 109 0.31 11.25 34.08
N TRP A 110 1.50 10.72 34.39
CA TRP A 110 2.26 9.88 33.47
C TRP A 110 1.54 8.55 33.21
N LEU A 111 1.06 7.87 34.25
CA LEU A 111 0.34 6.61 34.11
C LEU A 111 -0.95 6.76 33.30
N ALA A 112 -1.69 7.86 33.51
CA ALA A 112 -2.87 8.19 32.73
C ALA A 112 -2.53 8.37 31.24
N LYS A 113 -1.43 9.09 30.94
CA LYS A 113 -0.98 9.27 29.55
C LYS A 113 -0.53 7.96 28.91
N VAL A 114 0.18 7.09 29.65
CA VAL A 114 0.56 5.76 29.16
C VAL A 114 -0.69 4.92 28.84
N ALA A 115 -1.70 4.94 29.71
CA ALA A 115 -2.94 4.21 29.49
C ALA A 115 -3.70 4.73 28.25
N GLU A 116 -3.78 6.05 28.09
CA GLU A 116 -4.36 6.69 26.90
C GLU A 116 -3.64 6.27 25.61
N ILE A 117 -2.29 6.29 25.59
CA ILE A 117 -1.50 5.89 24.42
C ILE A 117 -1.73 4.42 24.07
N LYS A 118 -1.80 3.53 25.07
CA LYS A 118 -2.11 2.11 24.85
C LYS A 118 -3.52 1.89 24.30
N ALA A 119 -4.50 2.66 24.78
CA ALA A 119 -5.86 2.61 24.27
C ALA A 119 -5.97 3.15 22.84
N ARG A 120 -5.21 4.20 22.50
CA ARG A 120 -5.14 4.79 21.16
C ARG A 120 -4.50 3.86 20.12
N PHE A 121 -3.55 3.04 20.54
CA PHE A 121 -2.86 2.07 19.69
C PHE A 121 -3.01 0.66 20.27
N PRO A 122 -4.15 -0.03 20.13
CA PRO A 122 -4.33 -1.36 20.71
C PRO A 122 -3.44 -2.41 20.02
N ASP A 123 -3.08 -3.47 20.75
CA ASP A 123 -2.36 -4.60 20.15
C ASP A 123 -3.27 -5.29 19.12
N PRO A 124 -2.74 -5.74 17.97
CA PRO A 124 -3.52 -6.47 17.00
C PRO A 124 -3.98 -7.80 17.58
N LEU A 125 -5.23 -8.16 17.30
CA LEU A 125 -5.77 -9.48 17.65
C LEU A 125 -5.18 -10.53 16.69
N PRO A 126 -4.83 -11.75 17.18
CA PRO A 126 -4.54 -12.86 16.30
C PRO A 126 -5.82 -13.19 15.49
N GLU A 127 -5.65 -13.41 14.18
CA GLU A 127 -6.74 -13.78 13.26
C GLU A 127 -7.09 -15.27 13.36
#